data_AF-A0A9D9BW75-F1
#
_entry.id   AF-A0A9D9BW75-F1
#
_cell.length_a   1.000
_cell.length_b   1.000
_cell.length_c   1.000
_cell.angle_alpha   90.00
_cell.angle_beta   90.00
_cell.angle_gamma   90.00
#
_symmetry.space_group_name_H-M   'P 1'
#
loop_
_entity.id
_entity.type
_entity.pdbx_description
1 polymer ?
#
loop_
_entity_poly.entity_id
_entity_poly.type
_entity_poly.pdbx_seq_one_letter_code
_entity_poly.pdbx_strand_id
1 'polypeptide(L)'
;MTSGVANVRTYFYRGSLIDPPTGWLFNKKSGLLIFFESYKKSVSNNLQVYTHLFYANKLGEPAQIKNSRLHSIECACETWNELISGGWQIVTNKFQ
;
A
#
# COMPACT_ATOMS: atom_id res chain seq x y z
N MET A 1 -4.44 14.54 -26.93
CA MET A 1 -4.59 13.33 -26.08
C MET A 1 -3.22 12.86 -25.67
N THR A 2 -2.77 13.23 -24.48
CA THR A 2 -1.53 12.71 -23.90
C THR A 2 -1.93 12.02 -22.61
N SER A 3 -1.97 10.69 -22.71
CA SER A 3 -2.19 9.74 -21.64
C SER A 3 -1.31 10.10 -20.44
N GLY A 4 -1.95 10.41 -19.32
CA GLY A 4 -1.28 10.55 -18.03
C GLY A 4 -0.72 9.20 -17.64
N VAL A 5 0.55 8.97 -17.99
CA VAL A 5 1.30 7.81 -17.53
C VAL A 5 1.50 8.01 -16.04
N ALA A 6 0.70 7.30 -15.24
CA ALA A 6 0.95 7.13 -13.82
C ALA A 6 2.41 6.75 -13.65
N ASN A 7 3.16 7.54 -12.89
CA ASN A 7 4.58 7.39 -12.68
C ASN A 7 4.79 6.16 -11.76
N VAL A 8 4.60 4.96 -12.31
CA VAL A 8 4.86 3.69 -11.64
C VAL A 8 6.37 3.52 -11.61
N ARG A 9 6.99 3.97 -10.51
CA ARG A 9 8.42 3.71 -10.27
C ARG A 9 8.59 2.22 -10.01
N THR A 10 9.05 1.53 -11.05
CA THR A 10 9.44 0.11 -10.98
C THR A 10 10.77 0.00 -10.23
N TYR A 11 10.80 -0.78 -9.14
CA TYR A 11 11.99 -0.98 -8.33
C TYR A 11 12.58 -2.38 -8.55
N PHE A 12 13.89 -2.44 -8.76
CA PHE A 12 14.62 -3.70 -8.92
C PHE A 12 15.00 -4.28 -7.55
N TYR A 13 14.47 -5.46 -7.22
CA TYR A 13 14.88 -6.20 -6.02
C TYR A 13 15.33 -7.61 -6.42
N ARG A 14 16.58 -7.95 -6.10
CA ARG A 14 17.15 -9.31 -6.26
C ARG A 14 17.00 -9.92 -7.68
N GLY A 15 17.16 -9.11 -8.73
CA GLY A 15 17.10 -9.56 -10.13
C GLY A 15 15.68 -9.79 -10.68
N SER A 16 14.64 -9.53 -9.88
CA SER A 16 13.24 -9.57 -10.30
C SER A 16 12.62 -8.18 -10.17
N LEU A 17 11.79 -7.80 -11.15
CA LEU A 17 10.98 -6.59 -11.12
C LEU A 17 9.75 -6.88 -10.27
N ILE A 18 9.85 -6.61 -8.96
CA ILE A 18 8.69 -6.63 -8.07
C ILE A 18 8.37 -5.19 -7.71
N ASP A 19 7.27 -4.69 -8.26
CA ASP A 19 6.69 -3.42 -7.84
C ASP A 19 6.20 -3.55 -6.39
N PRO A 20 6.73 -2.77 -5.44
CA PRO A 20 6.23 -2.77 -4.08
C PRO A 20 4.77 -2.28 -4.08
N PRO A 21 3.89 -2.95 -3.33
CA PRO A 21 2.51 -2.49 -3.21
C PRO A 21 2.51 -1.07 -2.65
N THR A 22 1.79 -0.19 -3.34
CA THR A 22 1.68 1.22 -2.97
C THR A 22 0.23 1.66 -3.13
N GLY A 23 -0.30 2.34 -2.11
CA GLY A 23 -1.65 2.88 -2.14
C GLY A 23 -2.56 2.34 -1.03
N TRP A 24 -3.83 2.73 -1.13
CA TRP A 24 -4.83 2.45 -0.11
C TRP A 24 -5.67 1.21 -0.44
N LEU A 25 -5.90 0.38 0.56
CA LEU A 25 -6.95 -0.64 0.55
C LEU A 25 -8.01 -0.30 1.60
N PHE A 26 -9.27 -0.50 1.23
CA PHE A 26 -10.41 -0.27 2.10
C PHE A 26 -11.25 -1.52 2.27
N ASN A 27 -11.60 -1.81 3.51
CA ASN A 27 -12.58 -2.83 3.85
C ASN A 27 -13.86 -2.17 4.37
N LYS A 28 -14.88 -2.18 3.52
CA LYS A 28 -16.23 -1.67 3.85
C LYS A 28 -16.91 -2.41 5.00
N LYS A 29 -16.65 -3.73 5.14
CA LYS A 29 -17.30 -4.56 6.17
C LYS A 29 -16.74 -4.26 7.55
N SER A 30 -15.42 -4.08 7.66
CA SER A 30 -14.76 -3.81 8.95
C SER A 30 -14.56 -2.32 9.25
N GLY A 31 -14.78 -1.43 8.27
CA GLY A 31 -14.54 0.00 8.43
C GLY A 31 -13.05 0.32 8.64
N LEU A 32 -12.17 -0.45 7.99
CA LEU A 32 -10.72 -0.29 8.12
C LEU A 32 -10.09 0.12 6.80
N LEU A 33 -9.09 0.99 6.89
CA LEU A 33 -8.23 1.42 5.79
C LEU A 33 -6.81 0.99 6.07
N ILE A 34 -6.10 0.52 5.06
CA ILE A 34 -4.66 0.28 5.16
C ILE A 34 -3.95 0.97 4.01
N PHE A 35 -2.90 1.70 4.34
CA PHE A 35 -2.06 2.39 3.39
C PHE A 35 -0.71 1.67 3.29
N PHE A 36 -0.28 1.37 2.08
CA PHE A 36 1.03 0.82 1.77
C PHE A 36 1.90 1.92 1.17
N GLU A 37 3.03 2.18 1.81
CA GLU A 37 3.99 3.19 1.39
C GLU A 37 5.36 2.55 1.18
N SER A 38 5.86 2.59 -0.05
CA SER A 38 7.21 2.12 -0.35
C SER A 38 8.24 3.02 0.33
N TYR A 39 9.08 2.45 1.19
CA TYR A 39 10.17 3.13 1.88
C TYR A 39 11.52 2.62 1.41
N LYS A 40 12.33 3.53 0.88
CA LYS A 40 13.71 3.24 0.50
C LYS A 40 14.65 3.98 1.44
N LYS A 41 15.43 3.23 2.25
CA LYS A 41 16.51 3.83 3.02
C LYS A 41 17.65 4.20 2.07
N SER A 42 18.04 5.48 2.05
CA SER A 42 18.90 6.08 1.02
C SER A 42 20.25 5.38 0.78
N VAL A 43 20.71 4.57 1.74
CA VAL A 43 22.05 3.98 1.76
C VAL A 43 22.05 2.46 1.49
N SER A 44 20.88 1.80 1.51
CA SER A 44 20.79 0.35 1.27
C SER A 44 19.84 0.02 0.12
N ASN A 45 20.18 -1.01 -0.65
CA ASN A 45 19.25 -1.65 -1.60
C ASN A 45 18.10 -2.41 -0.91
N ASN A 46 17.88 -2.17 0.39
CA ASN A 46 16.83 -2.80 1.16
C ASN A 46 15.58 -1.93 1.06
N LEU A 47 14.81 -2.15 -0.01
CA LEU A 47 13.48 -1.56 -0.15
C LEU A 47 12.53 -2.27 0.82
N GLN A 48 11.77 -1.48 1.55
CA GLN A 48 10.81 -1.94 2.55
C GLN A 48 9.48 -1.24 2.29
N VAL A 49 8.41 -1.69 2.93
CA VAL A 49 7.08 -1.10 2.79
C VAL A 49 6.52 -0.83 4.17
N TYR A 50 6.16 0.43 4.43
CA TYR A 50 5.36 0.78 5.58
C TYR A 50 3.90 0.43 5.32
N THR A 51 3.26 -0.19 6.30
CA THR A 51 1.82 -0.38 6.32
C THR A 51 1.24 0.42 7.48
N HIS A 52 0.27 1.27 7.18
CA HIS A 52 -0.45 2.07 8.17
C HIS A 52 -1.91 1.66 8.15
N LEU A 53 -2.38 1.06 9.25
CA LEU A 53 -3.76 0.65 9.42
C LEU A 53 -4.52 1.75 10.17
N PHE A 54 -5.68 2.12 9.66
CA PHE A 54 -6.55 3.16 10.18
C PHE A 54 -7.98 2.65 10.38
N TYR A 55 -8.67 3.27 11.33
CA TYR A 55 -10.13 3.28 11.34
C TYR A 55 -10.65 4.27 10.29
N ALA A 56 -11.67 3.86 9.54
CA ALA A 56 -12.35 4.72 8.60
C ALA A 56 -13.50 5.47 9.29
N ASN A 57 -13.67 6.75 8.97
CA ASN A 57 -14.88 7.49 9.35
C ASN A 57 -16.10 7.03 8.52
N LYS A 58 -17.27 7.62 8.78
CA LYS A 58 -18.52 7.34 8.03
C LYS A 58 -18.43 7.64 6.53
N LEU A 59 -17.47 8.47 6.11
CA LEU A 59 -17.22 8.85 4.72
C LEU A 59 -16.20 7.91 4.04
N GLY A 60 -15.62 6.97 4.79
CA GLY A 60 -14.61 6.04 4.32
C GLY A 60 -13.21 6.66 4.23
N GLU A 61 -12.92 7.65 5.07
CA GLU A 61 -11.65 8.38 5.14
C GLU A 61 -10.85 7.99 6.39
N PRO A 62 -9.51 8.05 6.37
CA PRO A 62 -8.69 7.70 7.52
C PRO A 62 -8.95 8.68 8.68
N ALA A 63 -9.40 8.17 9.82
CA ALA A 63 -9.72 8.99 10.98
C ALA A 63 -8.68 8.86 12.11
N GLN A 64 -8.34 7.62 12.46
CA GLN A 64 -7.41 7.33 13.55
C GLN A 64 -6.48 6.18 13.17
N ILE A 65 -5.19 6.34 13.43
CA ILE A 65 -4.22 5.29 13.22
C ILE A 65 -4.37 4.20 14.29
N LYS A 66 -4.49 2.96 13.84
CA LYS A 66 -4.62 1.77 14.68
C LYS A 66 -3.28 1.06 14.84
N ASN A 67 -2.51 0.95 13.75
CA ASN A 67 -1.22 0.28 13.75
C ASN A 67 -0.33 0.82 12.62
N SER A 68 0.97 0.79 12.82
CA SER A 68 1.97 1.02 11.77
C SER A 68 3.06 -0.03 11.87
N ARG A 69 3.43 -0.63 10.74
CA ARG A 69 4.45 -1.67 10.67
C ARG A 69 5.34 -1.46 9.46
N LEU A 70 6.55 -1.97 9.55
CA LEU A 70 7.52 -1.96 8.47
C LEU A 70 7.78 -3.41 8.05
N HIS A 71 7.63 -3.68 6.75
CA HIS A 71 7.71 -5.02 6.18
C HIS A 71 8.77 -5.07 5.08
N SER A 72 9.32 -6.27 4.83
CA SER A 72 9.99 -6.54 3.55
C SER A 72 8.98 -6.47 2.40
N ILE A 73 9.48 -6.27 1.18
CA ILE A 73 8.63 -6.23 -0.03
C ILE A 73 7.83 -7.52 -0.15
N GLU A 74 8.47 -8.68 0.00
CA GLU A 74 7.83 -9.99 -0.17
C GLU A 74 6.63 -10.15 0.78
N CYS A 75 6.83 -9.84 2.07
CA CYS A 75 5.77 -9.89 3.08
C CYS A 75 4.65 -8.87 2.79
N ALA A 76 5.01 -7.68 2.30
CA ALA A 76 4.04 -6.66 1.92
C ALA A 76 3.20 -7.09 0.70
N CYS A 77 3.81 -7.72 -0.31
CA CYS A 77 3.13 -8.27 -1.48
C CYS A 77 2.16 -9.38 -1.10
N GLU A 78 2.60 -10.33 -0.25
CA GLU A 78 1.74 -11.38 0.29
C GLU A 78 0.54 -10.79 1.03
N THR A 79 0.78 -9.87 1.96
CA THR A 79 -0.28 -9.19 2.72
C THR A 79 -1.25 -8.48 1.80
N TRP A 80 -0.75 -7.76 0.79
CA TRP A 80 -1.60 -7.08 -0.20
C TRP A 80 -2.52 -8.08 -0.92
N ASN A 81 -1.96 -9.17 -1.44
CA ASN A 81 -2.72 -10.18 -2.17
C ASN A 81 -3.74 -10.90 -1.29
N GLU A 82 -3.39 -11.21 -0.03
CA GLU A 82 -4.31 -11.78 0.95
C GLU A 82 -5.49 -10.84 1.25
N LEU A 83 -5.22 -9.55 1.43
CA LEU A 83 -6.27 -8.55 1.68
C LEU A 83 -7.20 -8.40 0.47
N ILE A 84 -6.66 -8.34 -0.75
CA ILE A 84 -7.46 -8.30 -1.99
C ILE A 84 -8.33 -9.56 -2.10
N SER A 85 -7.75 -10.74 -1.86
CA SER A 85 -8.48 -12.01 -1.86
C SER A 85 -9.55 -12.07 -0.76
N GLY A 86 -9.30 -11.42 0.37
CA GLY A 86 -10.23 -11.22 1.47
C GLY A 86 -11.32 -10.16 1.21
N GLY A 87 -11.38 -9.59 0.01
CA GLY A 87 -12.40 -8.63 -0.40
C GLY A 87 -12.13 -7.18 -0.04
N TRP A 88 -10.88 -6.83 0.31
CA TRP A 88 -10.46 -5.43 0.41
C TRP A 88 -10.42 -4.81 -1.00
N GLN A 89 -10.78 -3.54 -1.10
CA GLN A 89 -10.87 -2.83 -2.38
C GLN A 89 -9.75 -1.80 -2.48
N ILE A 90 -9.09 -1.73 -3.64
CA ILE A 90 -8.09 -0.71 -3.94
C ILE A 90 -8.79 0.65 -4.07
N VAL A 91 -8.24 1.66 -3.40
CA VAL A 91 -8.74 3.04 -3.41
C VAL A 91 -7.64 3.96 -3.96
N THR A 92 -7.55 4.07 -5.28
CA THR A 92 -6.46 4.74 -5.99
C THR A 92 -6.52 6.28 -6.02
N ASN A 93 -7.53 6.92 -5.40
CA ASN A 93 -7.79 8.34 -5.69
C ASN A 93 -8.49 9.16 -4.60
N LYS A 94 -8.59 8.66 -3.36
CA LYS A 94 -9.43 9.34 -2.35
C LYS A 94 -8.72 10.40 -1.50
N PHE A 95 -7.40 10.40 -1.42
CA PHE A 95 -6.67 11.17 -0.40
C PHE A 95 -5.42 11.90 -0.93
N GLN A 96 -5.39 12.21 -2.24
CA GLN A 96 -4.28 12.95 -2.86
C GLN A 96 -4.40 14.45 -2.59
#